data_AF-A0A966HX48-F1
#
_entry.id   AF-A0A966HX48-F1
#
_cell.length_a   1.000
_cell.length_b   1.000
_cell.length_c   1.000
_cell.angle_alpha   90.00
_cell.angle_beta   90.00
_cell.angle_gamma   90.00
#
_symmetry.space_group_name_H-M   'P 1'
#
loop_
_entity.id
_entity.type
_entity.pdbx_description
1 polymer ?
#
loop_
_entity_poly.entity_id
_entity_poly.type
_entity_poly.pdbx_seq_one_letter_code
_entity_poly.pdbx_strand_id
1 'polypeptide(L)'
;MANSKQAIKRAKQNAETYKLRHAQRSMVRTAVKAVRASIEANDAVKAKELLTNAEKVLDSSASKKVIHKNAAARTKSRLSKAVKALS
;
A
#
# COMPACT_ATOMS: atom_id res chain seq x y z
N MET A 1 15.26 19.81 -20.59
CA MET A 1 14.55 20.97 -20.00
C MET A 1 13.13 21.02 -20.54
N ALA A 2 12.18 21.52 -19.74
CA ALA A 2 10.80 21.73 -20.19
C ALA A 2 10.73 23.06 -20.96
N ASN A 3 10.81 23.01 -22.29
CA ASN A 3 11.03 24.21 -23.12
C ASN A 3 9.73 24.90 -23.59
N SER A 4 8.56 24.32 -23.29
CA SER A 4 7.26 24.93 -23.60
C SER A 4 6.48 25.27 -22.33
N LYS A 5 5.59 26.28 -22.39
CA LYS A 5 4.74 26.67 -21.24
C LYS A 5 3.95 25.49 -20.67
N GLN A 6 3.45 24.61 -21.55
CA GLN A 6 2.74 23.39 -21.14
C GLN A 6 3.66 22.38 -20.46
N ALA A 7 4.88 22.18 -20.98
CA ALA A 7 5.85 21.26 -20.38
C ALA A 7 6.26 21.70 -18.96
N ILE A 8 6.48 23.01 -18.76
CA ILE A 8 6.80 23.57 -17.42
C ILE A 8 5.65 23.32 -16.45
N LYS A 9 4.40 23.53 -16.88
CA LYS A 9 3.21 23.24 -16.07
C LYS A 9 3.13 21.75 -15.70
N ARG A 10 3.34 20.85 -16.66
CA ARG A 10 3.32 19.39 -16.43
C ARG A 10 4.41 18.96 -15.45
N ALA A 11 5.62 19.53 -15.54
CA ALA A 11 6.71 19.25 -14.62
C ALA A 11 6.34 19.61 -13.16
N LYS A 12 5.75 20.79 -12.94
CA LYS A 12 5.26 21.22 -11.61
C LYS A 12 4.17 20.29 -11.07
N GLN A 13 3.17 19.95 -11.89
CA GLN A 13 2.09 19.04 -11.49
C GLN A 13 2.59 17.62 -11.17
N ASN A 14 3.58 17.14 -11.92
CA ASN A 14 4.16 15.82 -11.69
C ASN A 14 4.89 15.76 -10.35
N ALA A 15 5.67 16.79 -9.99
CA ALA A 15 6.36 16.85 -8.70
C ALA A 15 5.39 16.75 -7.50
N GLU A 16 4.28 17.50 -7.54
CA GLU A 16 3.27 17.47 -6.47
C GLU A 16 2.52 16.14 -6.42
N THR A 17 2.15 15.60 -7.58
CA THR A 17 1.49 14.28 -7.67
C THR A 17 2.44 13.18 -7.16
N TYR A 18 3.72 13.25 -7.52
CA TYR A 18 4.75 12.32 -7.06
C TYR A 18 4.82 12.33 -5.53
N LYS A 19 4.98 13.48 -4.88
CA LYS A 19 5.05 13.58 -3.40
C LYS A 19 3.86 12.88 -2.72
N LEU A 20 2.64 13.17 -3.18
CA LEU A 20 1.41 12.56 -2.64
C LEU A 20 1.39 11.04 -2.84
N ARG A 21 1.69 10.57 -4.05
CA ARG A 21 1.69 9.13 -4.39
C ARG A 21 2.78 8.38 -3.63
N HIS A 22 3.92 9.02 -3.40
CA HIS A 22 5.02 8.46 -2.61
C HIS A 22 4.61 8.24 -1.15
N ALA A 23 3.97 9.23 -0.53
CA ALA A 23 3.45 9.10 0.83
C ALA A 23 2.41 7.96 0.93
N GLN A 24 1.47 7.88 -0.02
CA GLN A 24 0.46 6.82 -0.06
C GLN A 24 1.06 5.42 -0.25
N ARG A 25 2.06 5.26 -1.12
CA ARG A 25 2.78 3.98 -1.26
C ARG A 25 3.54 3.60 0.01
N SER A 26 4.12 4.58 0.70
CA SER A 26 4.81 4.35 1.97
C SER A 26 3.84 3.79 3.02
N MET A 27 2.66 4.42 3.17
CA MET A 27 1.61 3.96 4.09
C MET A 27 1.20 2.50 3.82
N VAL A 28 0.98 2.13 2.56
CA VAL A 28 0.66 0.74 2.18
C VAL A 28 1.78 -0.22 2.58
N ARG A 29 3.04 0.14 2.31
CA ARG A 29 4.19 -0.70 2.65
C ARG A 29 4.34 -0.90 4.16
N THR A 30 4.11 0.16 4.95
CA THR A 30 4.15 0.10 6.41
C THR A 30 3.07 -0.81 6.97
N ALA A 31 1.84 -0.71 6.47
CA ALA A 31 0.74 -1.59 6.89
C ALA A 31 1.04 -3.08 6.61
N VAL A 32 1.56 -3.37 5.41
CA VAL A 32 1.97 -4.74 5.04
C VAL A 32 3.14 -5.23 5.91
N LYS A 33 4.11 -4.36 6.22
CA LYS A 33 5.24 -4.71 7.09
C LYS A 33 4.79 -5.01 8.51
N ALA A 34 3.84 -4.26 9.06
CA ALA A 34 3.30 -4.49 10.40
C ALA A 34 2.67 -5.89 10.53
N VAL A 35 1.88 -6.32 9.54
CA VAL A 35 1.30 -7.68 9.52
C VAL A 35 2.38 -8.76 9.43
N ARG A 36 3.40 -8.55 8.60
CA ARG A 36 4.52 -9.51 8.50
C ARG A 36 5.28 -9.62 9.81
N ALA A 37 5.53 -8.50 10.48
CA ALA A 37 6.22 -8.50 11.78
C ALA A 37 5.42 -9.24 12.86
N SER A 38 4.08 -9.11 12.89
CA SER A 38 3.25 -9.87 13.83
C SER A 38 3.19 -11.36 13.51
N ILE A 39 3.24 -11.73 12.22
CA ILE A 39 3.36 -13.12 11.78
C ILE A 39 4.69 -13.71 12.26
N GLU A 40 5.80 -12.98 12.06
CA GLU A 40 7.13 -13.40 12.53
C GLU A 40 7.21 -13.55 14.06
N ALA A 41 6.44 -12.73 14.78
CA ALA A 41 6.31 -12.79 16.24
C ALA A 41 5.35 -13.88 16.76
N ASN A 42 4.73 -14.68 15.87
CA ASN A 42 3.75 -15.72 16.22
C ASN A 42 2.51 -15.23 17.02
N ASP A 43 2.16 -13.94 16.93
CA ASP A 43 1.01 -13.38 17.62
C ASP A 43 -0.23 -13.43 16.72
N ALA A 44 -1.02 -14.50 16.86
CA ALA A 44 -2.19 -14.77 16.01
C ALA A 44 -3.33 -13.75 16.20
N VAL A 45 -3.50 -13.18 17.40
CA VAL A 45 -4.57 -12.21 17.67
C VAL A 45 -4.23 -10.88 17.01
N LYS A 46 -3.02 -10.38 17.27
CA LYS A 46 -2.55 -9.10 16.72
C LYS A 46 -2.39 -9.17 15.20
N ALA A 47 -1.99 -10.31 14.65
CA ALA A 47 -1.90 -10.50 13.21
C ALA A 47 -3.27 -10.37 12.52
N LYS A 48 -4.35 -10.89 13.12
CA LYS A 48 -5.71 -10.75 12.59
C LYS A 48 -6.19 -9.30 12.62
N GLU A 49 -5.96 -8.58 13.72
CA GLU A 49 -6.32 -7.17 13.83
C GLU A 49 -5.58 -6.32 12.80
N LEU A 50 -4.25 -6.47 12.70
CA LEU A 50 -3.43 -5.75 11.73
C LEU A 50 -3.79 -6.08 10.29
N LEU A 51 -4.20 -7.33 10.01
CA LEU A 51 -4.67 -7.75 8.69
C LEU A 51 -5.89 -6.92 8.25
N THR A 52 -6.90 -6.78 9.12
CA THR A 52 -8.11 -6.00 8.78
C THR A 52 -7.79 -4.53 8.46
N ASN A 53 -6.86 -3.94 9.20
CA ASN A 53 -6.38 -2.58 8.95
C ASN A 53 -5.59 -2.49 7.63
N ALA A 54 -4.72 -3.47 7.36
CA ALA A 54 -3.97 -3.52 6.12
C ALA A 54 -4.87 -3.70 4.89
N GLU A 55 -5.94 -4.49 4.98
CA GLU A 55 -6.94 -4.67 3.92
C GLU A 55 -7.63 -3.34 3.56
N LYS A 56 -8.10 -2.58 4.57
CA LYS A 56 -8.70 -1.25 4.36
C LYS A 56 -7.75 -0.28 3.65
N VAL A 57 -6.48 -0.25 4.05
CA VAL A 57 -5.45 0.61 3.43
C VAL A 57 -5.15 0.18 1.99
N LEU A 58 -5.07 -1.13 1.73
CA LEU A 58 -4.84 -1.66 0.39
C LEU A 58 -5.98 -1.34 -0.57
N ASP A 59 -7.22 -1.50 -0.14
CA ASP A 59 -8.39 -1.25 -0.99
C ASP A 59 -8.62 0.23 -1.27
N SER A 60 -8.44 1.09 -0.25
CA SER A 60 -8.48 2.54 -0.46
C SER A 60 -7.36 3.05 -1.37
N SER A 61 -6.19 2.41 -1.34
CA SER A 61 -5.08 2.75 -2.24
C SER A 61 -5.30 2.24 -3.66
N ALA A 62 -5.97 1.10 -3.81
CA ALA A 62 -6.36 0.54 -5.10
C ALA A 62 -7.43 1.39 -5.79
N SER A 63 -8.46 1.84 -5.05
CA SER A 63 -9.51 2.72 -5.58
C SER A 63 -8.95 4.06 -6.08
N LYS A 64 -7.98 4.62 -5.35
CA LYS A 64 -7.24 5.82 -5.75
C LYS A 64 -6.26 5.60 -6.91
N LYS A 65 -6.11 4.37 -7.43
CA LYS A 65 -5.13 3.96 -8.46
C LYS A 65 -3.67 4.19 -8.05
N VAL A 66 -3.36 4.16 -6.75
CA VAL A 66 -1.97 4.23 -6.25
C VAL A 66 -1.25 2.91 -6.55
N ILE A 67 -1.97 1.81 -6.34
CA ILE A 67 -1.57 0.44 -6.67
C ILE A 67 -2.63 -0.17 -7.58
N HIS A 68 -2.23 -1.11 -8.43
CA HIS A 68 -3.19 -1.82 -9.28
C HIS A 68 -4.08 -2.74 -8.44
N LYS A 69 -5.36 -2.87 -8.81
CA LYS A 69 -6.33 -3.75 -8.13
C LYS A 69 -5.82 -5.19 -7.96
N ASN A 70 -5.16 -5.74 -9.00
CA ASN A 70 -4.60 -7.09 -8.94
C ASN A 70 -3.41 -7.18 -7.97
N ALA A 71 -2.61 -6.12 -7.84
CA ALA A 71 -1.51 -6.08 -6.88
C ALA A 71 -2.04 -6.02 -5.44
N ALA A 72 -3.10 -5.24 -5.19
CA ALA A 72 -3.79 -5.23 -3.91
C ALA A 72 -4.38 -6.62 -3.58
N ALA A 73 -5.14 -7.21 -4.49
CA ALA A 73 -5.73 -8.54 -4.33
C ALA A 73 -4.68 -9.63 -4.06
N ARG A 74 -3.57 -9.64 -4.82
CA ARG A 74 -2.44 -10.56 -4.60
C ARG A 74 -1.82 -10.39 -3.23
N THR A 75 -1.66 -9.15 -2.75
CA THR A 75 -1.06 -8.86 -1.45
C THR A 75 -1.98 -9.32 -0.32
N LYS A 76 -3.28 -9.02 -0.40
CA LYS A 76 -4.30 -9.52 0.54
C LYS A 76 -4.28 -11.04 0.61
N SER A 77 -4.43 -11.73 -0.53
CA SER A 77 -4.44 -13.19 -0.58
C SER A 77 -3.21 -13.83 0.08
N ARG A 78 -2.01 -13.27 -0.15
CA ARG A 78 -0.77 -13.78 0.46
C ARG A 78 -0.74 -13.57 1.98
N LEU A 79 -1.16 -12.40 2.46
CA LEU A 79 -1.19 -12.11 3.90
C LEU A 79 -2.25 -12.97 4.60
N SER A 80 -3.45 -13.10 4.06
CA SER A 80 -4.49 -13.94 4.65
C SER A 80 -4.07 -15.40 4.73
N LYS A 81 -3.37 -15.93 3.71
CA LYS A 81 -2.79 -17.29 3.75
C LYS A 81 -1.75 -17.44 4.87
N ALA A 82 -0.86 -16.48 5.04
CA ALA A 82 0.17 -16.52 6.07
C ALA A 82 -0.41 -16.41 7.48
N VAL A 83 -1.39 -15.54 7.71
CA VAL A 83 -2.10 -15.44 9.01
C VAL A 83 -2.89 -16.72 9.31
N LYS A 84 -3.52 -17.32 8.29
CA LYS A 84 -4.23 -18.60 8.45
C LYS A 84 -3.29 -19.74 8.81
N ALA A 85 -2.06 -19.77 8.30
CA ALA A 85 -1.07 -20.79 8.64
C ALA A 85 -0.55 -20.68 10.09
N LEU A 86 -0.75 -19.52 10.74
CA LEU A 86 -0.46 -19.31 12.16
C LEU A 86 -1.58 -19.80 13.09
N SER A 87 -2.77 -20.06 12.54
CA SER A 87 -3.98 -20.46 13.27
C SER A 87 -4.19 -21.97 13.23
#